data_AF-A0A7S4KTF6-F1
#
_entry.id   AF-A0A7S4KTF6-F1
#
_cell.length_a   1.000
_cell.length_b   1.000
_cell.length_c   1.000
_cell.angle_alpha   90.00
_cell.angle_beta   90.00
_cell.angle_gamma   90.00
#
_symmetry.space_group_name_H-M   'P 1'
#
loop_
_entity.id
_entity.type
_entity.pdbx_description
1 polymer ?
#
loop_
_entity_poly.entity_id
_entity_poly.type
_entity_poly.pdbx_seq_one_letter_code
_entity_poly.pdbx_strand_id
1 'polypeptide(L)'
;REPSLPPFLFLQEFITHNCQRVELSVIDELLFIHNCERKVSLVYDLREPAPYPINTPLPFAYNEDRNPYDKNFIFFPNSDLVFDSEKACAYQLKIKMEEIVNNFSRRRGVVSFLLRRKGTPSLLLQELKRDIMEKSSLSEFAAAFDQINRPL
;
A
#
# COMPACT_ATOMS: atom_id res chain seq x y z
N ARG A 1 22.42 0.58 18.43
CA ARG A 1 21.96 0.01 17.15
C ARG A 1 21.21 -1.26 17.49
N GLU A 2 19.89 -1.18 17.66
CA GLU A 2 19.08 -2.39 17.86
C GLU A 2 19.09 -3.21 16.57
N PRO A 3 19.10 -4.56 16.66
CA PRO A 3 19.01 -5.40 15.48
C PRO A 3 17.61 -5.26 14.90
N SER A 4 17.51 -4.75 13.67
CA SER A 4 16.27 -4.76 12.90
C SER A 4 15.80 -6.20 12.73
N LEU A 5 14.63 -6.53 13.28
CA LEU A 5 13.98 -7.83 13.14
C LEU A 5 13.92 -8.24 11.65
N PRO A 6 14.27 -9.47 11.27
CA PRO A 6 14.24 -9.88 9.87
C PRO A 6 12.85 -9.69 9.24
N PRO A 7 12.78 -9.31 7.95
CA PRO A 7 11.56 -9.06 7.15
C PRO A 7 10.36 -9.96 7.46
N PHE A 8 10.66 -11.25 7.55
CA PHE A 8 9.65 -12.28 7.60
C PHE A 8 8.96 -12.35 8.96
N LEU A 9 9.55 -11.82 10.04
CA LEU A 9 8.93 -11.84 11.35
C LEU A 9 7.70 -10.94 11.42
N PHE A 10 7.66 -9.79 10.74
CA PHE A 10 6.48 -8.92 10.78
C PHE A 10 5.30 -9.53 10.02
N LEU A 11 5.60 -10.12 8.86
CA LEU A 11 4.64 -10.82 8.02
C LEU A 11 4.16 -12.09 8.71
N GLN A 12 5.08 -12.82 9.35
CA GLN A 12 4.78 -13.97 10.19
C GLN A 12 3.93 -13.54 11.38
N GLU A 13 4.27 -12.53 12.18
CA GLU A 13 3.44 -12.07 13.30
C GLU A 13 2.04 -11.61 12.86
N PHE A 14 1.94 -10.94 11.72
CA PHE A 14 0.68 -10.49 11.14
C PHE A 14 -0.21 -11.66 10.68
N ILE A 15 0.39 -12.75 10.21
CA ILE A 15 -0.31 -13.96 9.71
C ILE A 15 -0.50 -15.02 10.81
N THR A 16 0.46 -15.19 11.73
CA THR A 16 0.59 -16.35 12.63
C THR A 16 -0.01 -16.15 14.02
N HIS A 17 -0.35 -14.93 14.43
CA HIS A 17 -1.11 -14.72 15.66
C HIS A 17 -2.59 -15.03 15.44
N ASN A 18 -2.94 -16.31 15.39
CA ASN A 18 -4.32 -16.83 15.37
C ASN A 18 -5.22 -16.34 14.23
N CYS A 19 -4.68 -15.81 13.13
CA CYS A 19 -5.50 -15.39 12.02
C CYS A 19 -5.89 -16.57 11.13
N GLN A 20 -7.15 -16.98 11.23
CA GLN A 20 -7.75 -18.07 10.46
C GLN A 20 -8.10 -17.63 9.05
N ARG A 21 -8.27 -16.31 8.82
CA ARG A 21 -8.63 -15.77 7.51
C ARG A 21 -7.74 -14.62 7.07
N VAL A 22 -6.87 -14.93 6.11
CA VAL A 22 -6.03 -13.96 5.40
C VAL A 22 -6.36 -14.05 3.92
N GLU A 23 -6.64 -12.90 3.31
CA GLU A 23 -6.97 -12.79 1.88
C GLU A 23 -5.90 -11.94 1.18
N LEU A 24 -5.69 -12.19 -0.11
CA LEU A 24 -4.68 -11.49 -0.91
C LEU A 24 -5.33 -10.78 -2.09
N SER A 25 -4.81 -9.60 -2.44
CA SER A 25 -5.18 -8.89 -3.65
C SER A 25 -3.95 -8.21 -4.25
N VAL A 26 -3.90 -8.11 -5.58
CA VAL A 26 -2.80 -7.41 -6.27
C VAL A 26 -3.39 -6.34 -7.17
N ILE A 27 -3.00 -5.09 -6.92
CA ILE A 27 -3.53 -3.93 -7.65
C ILE A 27 -2.39 -2.96 -7.91
N ASP A 28 -2.17 -2.57 -9.16
CA ASP A 28 -1.07 -1.68 -9.56
C ASP A 28 0.29 -2.16 -8.99
N GLU A 29 0.57 -3.48 -9.06
CA GLU A 29 1.81 -4.07 -8.52
C GLU A 29 2.03 -3.83 -7.01
N LEU A 30 0.95 -3.51 -6.28
CA LEU A 30 0.91 -3.59 -4.83
C LEU A 30 0.32 -4.92 -4.44
N LEU A 31 1.00 -5.63 -3.57
CA LEU A 31 0.43 -6.76 -2.86
C LEU A 31 -0.27 -6.23 -1.62
N PHE A 32 -1.57 -6.48 -1.55
CA PHE A 32 -2.35 -6.28 -0.35
C PHE A 32 -2.52 -7.61 0.38
N ILE A 33 -2.27 -7.57 1.68
CA ILE A 33 -2.49 -8.69 2.60
C ILE A 33 -3.57 -8.27 3.59
N HIS A 34 -4.75 -8.87 3.46
CA HIS A 34 -5.92 -8.56 4.25
C HIS A 34 -6.01 -9.51 5.43
N ASN A 35 -5.94 -8.97 6.64
CA ASN A 35 -6.26 -9.71 7.84
C ASN A 35 -7.73 -9.44 8.17
N CYS A 36 -8.60 -10.39 7.79
CA CYS A 36 -10.05 -10.21 7.90
C CYS A 36 -10.54 -10.15 9.34
N GLU A 37 -9.83 -10.79 10.28
CA GLU A 37 -10.17 -10.80 11.70
C GLU A 37 -9.81 -9.48 12.38
N ARG A 38 -8.59 -8.99 12.12
CA ARG A 38 -8.11 -7.71 12.63
C ARG A 38 -8.65 -6.52 11.85
N LYS A 39 -9.32 -6.77 10.72
CA LYS A 39 -9.93 -5.77 9.82
C LYS A 39 -8.92 -4.74 9.32
N VAL A 40 -7.69 -5.18 9.05
CA VAL A 40 -6.60 -4.33 8.58
C VAL A 40 -5.92 -4.97 7.38
N SER A 41 -5.36 -4.12 6.54
CA SER A 41 -4.61 -4.51 5.36
C SER A 41 -3.20 -3.96 5.42
N LEU A 42 -2.24 -4.78 5.05
CA LEU A 42 -0.87 -4.38 4.78
C LEU A 42 -0.66 -4.22 3.29
N VAL A 43 0.20 -3.29 2.90
CA VAL A 43 0.55 -3.06 1.50
C VAL A 43 2.05 -3.24 1.31
N TYR A 44 2.43 -3.97 0.27
CA TYR A 44 3.82 -4.14 -0.15
C TYR A 44 3.94 -3.69 -1.61
N ASP A 45 5.03 -2.99 -1.94
CA ASP A 45 5.37 -2.68 -3.33
C ASP A 45 6.15 -3.86 -3.93
N LEU A 46 5.58 -4.55 -4.91
CA LEU A 46 6.23 -5.71 -5.53
C LEU A 46 7.48 -5.33 -6.34
N ARG A 47 7.64 -4.05 -6.69
CA ARG A 47 8.81 -3.54 -7.41
C ARG A 47 9.98 -3.15 -6.51
N GLU A 48 9.76 -3.05 -5.20
CA GLU A 48 10.79 -2.69 -4.24
C GLU A 48 10.91 -3.82 -3.20
N PRO A 49 12.03 -4.56 -3.17
CA PRO A 49 12.22 -5.62 -2.19
C PRO A 49 12.38 -4.98 -0.81
N ALA A 50 11.25 -4.78 -0.13
CA ALA A 50 11.17 -4.17 1.18
C ALA A 50 10.82 -5.23 2.22
N PRO A 51 11.55 -5.25 3.35
CA PRO A 51 11.27 -6.22 4.39
C PRO A 51 10.01 -5.95 5.22
N TYR A 52 9.39 -4.79 5.01
CA TYR A 52 8.26 -4.28 5.78
C TYR A 52 7.24 -3.67 4.82
N PRO A 53 5.96 -3.57 5.22
CA PRO A 53 4.95 -2.94 4.39
C PRO A 53 5.29 -1.46 4.13
N ILE A 54 4.81 -0.92 3.01
CA ILE A 54 5.03 0.47 2.62
C ILE A 54 4.22 1.45 3.49
N ASN A 55 3.17 0.97 4.14
CA ASN A 55 2.30 1.72 5.02
C ASN A 55 2.05 1.00 6.34
N THR A 56 1.54 1.75 7.32
CA THR A 56 0.95 1.15 8.52
C THR A 56 -0.28 0.30 8.15
N PRO A 57 -0.62 -0.74 8.93
CA PRO A 57 -1.86 -1.48 8.71
C PRO A 57 -3.07 -0.56 8.77
N LEU A 58 -3.89 -0.57 7.71
CA LEU A 58 -5.07 0.29 7.61
C LEU A 58 -6.31 -0.52 7.19
N PRO A 59 -7.50 -0.17 7.71
CA PRO A 59 -8.74 -0.80 7.27
C PRO A 59 -9.07 -0.40 5.83
N PHE A 60 -9.85 -1.25 5.16
CA PHE A 60 -10.49 -0.86 3.91
C PHE A 60 -11.58 0.16 4.16
N ALA A 61 -11.59 1.21 3.35
CA ALA A 61 -12.75 2.08 3.24
C ALA A 61 -13.81 1.38 2.38
N TYR A 62 -14.99 1.15 2.95
CA TYR A 62 -16.17 0.68 2.24
C TYR A 62 -17.29 1.70 2.48
N ASN A 63 -17.93 2.13 1.39
CA ASN A 63 -18.87 3.25 1.42
C ASN A 63 -20.29 2.84 1.89
N GLU A 64 -20.51 1.56 2.21
CA GLU A 64 -21.77 1.09 2.78
C GLU A 64 -21.56 0.71 4.25
N ASP A 65 -22.65 0.60 5.02
CA ASP A 65 -22.65 0.24 6.44
C ASP A 65 -22.23 -1.23 6.74
N ARG A 66 -21.62 -1.93 5.77
CA ARG A 66 -21.13 -3.30 5.93
C ARG A 66 -19.64 -3.35 6.18
N ASN A 67 -19.21 -4.43 6.83
CA ASN A 67 -17.81 -4.72 7.03
C ASN A 67 -17.22 -5.39 5.77
N PRO A 68 -16.25 -4.78 5.06
CA PRO A 68 -15.64 -5.39 3.86
C PRO A 68 -14.82 -6.66 4.15
N TYR A 69 -14.64 -6.99 5.43
CA TYR A 69 -13.96 -8.22 5.87
C TYR A 69 -14.94 -9.34 6.28
N ASP A 70 -16.24 -9.16 6.03
CA ASP A 70 -17.23 -10.21 6.30
C ASP A 70 -16.94 -11.49 5.51
N LYS A 71 -17.39 -12.64 6.04
CA LYS A 71 -17.21 -13.97 5.43
C LYS A 71 -17.86 -14.11 4.05
N ASN A 72 -18.82 -13.25 3.74
CA ASN A 72 -19.53 -13.24 2.46
C ASN A 72 -18.71 -12.56 1.34
N PHE A 73 -17.66 -11.79 1.66
CA PHE A 73 -16.78 -11.20 0.67
C PHE A 73 -15.69 -12.18 0.27
N ILE A 74 -15.65 -12.58 -0.99
CA ILE A 74 -14.66 -13.50 -1.55
C ILE A 74 -13.67 -12.67 -2.38
N PHE A 75 -12.40 -12.67 -1.97
CA PHE A 75 -11.32 -11.97 -2.65
C PHE A 75 -10.72 -12.89 -3.72
N PHE A 76 -10.56 -12.39 -4.94
CA PHE A 76 -9.94 -13.16 -6.00
C PHE A 76 -8.41 -12.98 -5.97
N PRO A 77 -7.63 -14.06 -5.80
CA PRO A 77 -6.19 -13.97 -5.80
C PRO A 77 -5.70 -13.36 -7.13
N ASN A 78 -4.83 -12.35 -7.05
CA ASN A 78 -4.27 -11.61 -8.19
C ASN A 78 -5.27 -10.75 -9.00
N SER A 79 -6.39 -10.38 -8.40
CA SER A 79 -7.35 -9.45 -9.00
C SER A 79 -7.67 -8.31 -8.04
N ASP A 80 -8.19 -7.23 -8.59
CA ASP A 80 -8.83 -6.12 -7.88
C ASP A 80 -10.33 -6.38 -7.66
N LEU A 81 -10.84 -7.58 -7.92
CA LEU A 81 -12.24 -7.93 -7.75
C LEU A 81 -12.52 -8.60 -6.40
N VAL A 82 -13.68 -8.28 -5.85
CA VAL A 82 -14.25 -8.93 -4.65
C VAL A 82 -15.71 -9.25 -4.93
N PHE A 83 -16.13 -10.48 -4.63
CA PHE A 83 -17.51 -10.92 -4.79
C PHE A 83 -18.22 -10.97 -3.44
N ASP A 84 -19.36 -10.31 -3.31
CA ASP A 84 -20.27 -10.47 -2.17
C ASP A 84 -21.26 -11.60 -2.48
N SER A 85 -21.09 -12.75 -1.84
CA SER A 85 -21.94 -13.92 -2.05
C SER A 85 -23.35 -13.77 -1.50
N GLU A 86 -23.57 -12.86 -0.55
CA GLU A 86 -24.89 -12.60 0.03
C GLU A 86 -25.74 -11.77 -0.92
N LYS A 87 -25.14 -10.78 -1.57
CA LYS A 87 -25.82 -9.90 -2.54
C LYS A 87 -25.72 -10.38 -3.99
N ALA A 88 -24.88 -11.38 -4.25
CA ALA A 88 -24.54 -11.84 -5.59
C ALA A 88 -24.02 -10.71 -6.50
N CYS A 89 -23.18 -9.81 -5.96
CA CYS A 89 -22.59 -8.71 -6.73
C CYS A 89 -21.07 -8.70 -6.63
N ALA A 90 -20.42 -8.16 -7.66
CA ALA A 90 -18.97 -7.97 -7.69
C ALA A 90 -18.62 -6.49 -7.49
N TYR A 91 -17.61 -6.25 -6.67
CA TYR A 91 -17.02 -4.95 -6.40
C TYR A 91 -15.59 -4.91 -6.95
N GLN A 92 -15.15 -3.72 -7.31
CA GLN A 92 -13.76 -3.46 -7.69
C GLN A 92 -13.06 -2.67 -6.58
N LEU A 93 -11.96 -3.21 -6.07
CA LEU A 93 -11.04 -2.55 -5.17
C LEU A 93 -10.35 -1.41 -5.91
N LYS A 94 -10.37 -0.23 -5.31
CA LYS A 94 -9.68 0.95 -5.84
C LYS A 94 -8.66 1.43 -4.82
N ILE A 95 -7.47 1.71 -5.31
CA ILE A 95 -6.41 2.30 -4.50
C ILE A 95 -6.68 3.80 -4.37
N LYS A 96 -6.75 4.29 -3.14
CA LYS A 96 -6.63 5.72 -2.83
C LYS A 96 -5.15 6.03 -2.60
N MET A 97 -4.46 6.44 -3.64
CA MET A 97 -3.00 6.59 -3.60
C MET A 97 -2.56 7.68 -2.61
N GLU A 98 -3.37 8.72 -2.48
CA GLU A 98 -3.23 9.79 -1.49
C GLU A 98 -3.08 9.24 -0.06
N GLU A 99 -3.92 8.28 0.32
CA GLU A 99 -3.90 7.68 1.66
C GLU A 99 -2.65 6.84 1.89
N ILE A 100 -2.19 6.12 0.86
CA ILE A 100 -0.95 5.34 0.93
C ILE A 100 0.25 6.27 1.13
N VAL A 101 0.31 7.36 0.36
CA VAL A 101 1.37 8.38 0.45
C VAL A 101 1.38 9.07 1.81
N ASN A 102 0.21 9.41 2.35
CA ASN A 102 0.10 10.06 3.65
C ASN A 102 0.57 9.15 4.80
N ASN A 103 0.39 7.84 4.68
CA ASN A 103 0.76 6.85 5.69
C ASN A 103 2.05 6.09 5.34
N PHE A 104 2.83 6.62 4.40
CA PHE A 104 4.01 5.94 3.88
C PHE A 104 5.10 5.86 4.95
N SER A 105 5.55 4.64 5.27
CA SER A 105 6.44 4.39 6.42
C SER A 105 7.83 5.01 6.24
N ARG A 106 8.27 5.24 5.00
CA ARG A 106 9.59 5.83 4.68
C ARG A 106 9.47 6.95 3.65
N ARG A 107 9.47 8.20 4.12
CA ARG A 107 9.38 9.39 3.26
C ARG A 107 10.39 9.40 2.10
N ARG A 108 11.63 8.98 2.35
CA ARG A 108 12.72 8.94 1.34
C ARG A 108 12.47 8.01 0.13
N GLY A 109 11.39 7.24 0.10
CA GLY A 109 11.03 6.39 -1.04
C GLY A 109 9.85 6.88 -1.87
N VAL A 110 9.11 7.89 -1.39
CA VAL A 110 7.77 8.24 -1.95
C VAL A 110 7.84 8.71 -3.39
N VAL A 111 8.84 9.53 -3.76
CA VAL A 111 9.02 9.98 -5.15
C VAL A 111 9.24 8.79 -6.07
N SER A 112 10.16 7.88 -5.70
CA SER A 112 10.46 6.69 -6.49
C SER A 112 9.23 5.78 -6.62
N PHE A 113 8.45 5.66 -5.54
CA PHE A 113 7.22 4.90 -5.49
C PHE A 113 6.18 5.48 -6.46
N LEU A 114 5.91 6.78 -6.38
CA LEU A 114 4.93 7.45 -7.23
C LEU A 114 5.31 7.42 -8.72
N LEU A 115 6.60 7.55 -9.04
CA LEU A 115 7.09 7.47 -10.43
C LEU A 115 6.82 6.13 -11.10
N ARG A 116 6.72 5.04 -10.32
CA ARG A 116 6.41 3.70 -10.86
C ARG A 116 4.92 3.51 -11.15
N ARG A 117 4.04 4.40 -10.67
CA ARG A 117 2.59 4.20 -10.64
C ARG A 117 1.88 5.04 -11.67
N LYS A 118 0.73 4.55 -12.13
CA LYS A 118 -0.13 5.30 -13.06
C LYS A 118 -1.00 6.29 -12.29
N GLY A 119 -1.28 7.45 -12.90
CA GLY A 119 -2.23 8.43 -12.35
C GLY A 119 -1.73 9.24 -11.15
N THR A 120 -0.43 9.23 -10.87
CA THR A 120 0.21 9.94 -9.75
C THR A 120 0.88 11.31 -10.03
N PRO A 121 0.89 11.92 -11.24
CA PRO A 121 1.59 13.20 -11.45
C PRO A 121 1.18 14.33 -10.50
N SER A 122 -0.11 14.44 -10.18
CA SER A 122 -0.61 15.44 -9.23
C SER A 122 -0.04 15.23 -7.82
N LEU A 123 -0.04 13.98 -7.35
CA LEU A 123 0.55 13.59 -6.07
C LEU A 123 2.05 13.82 -6.06
N LEU A 124 2.77 13.42 -7.11
CA LEU A 124 4.20 13.65 -7.22
C LEU A 124 4.54 15.14 -7.09
N LEU A 125 3.80 16.02 -7.77
CA LEU A 125 3.98 17.46 -7.65
C LEU A 125 3.68 17.99 -6.24
N GLN A 126 2.67 17.44 -5.55
CA GLN A 126 2.38 17.79 -4.16
C GLN A 126 3.52 17.37 -3.22
N GLU A 127 4.05 16.17 -3.39
CA GLU A 127 5.17 15.67 -2.61
C GLU A 127 6.43 16.52 -2.82
N LEU A 128 6.79 16.83 -4.07
CA LEU A 128 7.92 17.70 -4.39
C LEU A 128 7.74 19.11 -3.81
N LYS A 129 6.53 19.68 -3.91
CA LYS A 129 6.22 20.98 -3.28
C LYS A 129 6.42 20.92 -1.77
N ARG A 130 5.97 19.84 -1.13
CA ARG A 130 6.11 19.68 0.31
C ARG A 130 7.58 19.58 0.71
N ASP A 131 8.38 18.79 0.00
CA ASP A 131 9.83 18.71 0.24
C ASP A 131 10.50 20.10 0.15
N ILE A 132 10.01 20.98 -0.75
CA ILE A 132 10.58 22.34 -0.92
C ILE A 132 10.24 23.18 0.30
N MET A 133 8.98 23.11 0.74
CA MET A 133 8.50 23.83 1.92
C MET A 133 9.17 23.35 3.20
N GLU A 134 9.46 22.05 3.31
CA GLU A 134 10.16 21.42 4.44
C GLU A 134 11.68 21.64 4.41
N LYS A 135 12.21 22.32 3.37
CA LYS A 135 13.64 22.61 3.18
C LYS A 135 14.50 21.35 3.17
N SER A 136 14.02 20.30 2.50
CA SER A 136 14.81 19.10 2.22
C SER A 136 16.14 19.45 1.55
N SER A 137 17.14 18.59 1.71
CA SER A 137 18.49 18.88 1.21
C SER A 137 18.51 18.98 -0.32
N LEU A 138 19.39 19.84 -0.87
CA LEU A 138 19.60 19.93 -2.32
C LEU A 138 19.99 18.57 -2.93
N SER A 139 20.68 17.71 -2.17
CA SER A 139 20.98 16.34 -2.58
C SER A 139 19.75 15.46 -2.74
N GLU A 140 18.75 15.58 -1.86
CA GLU A 140 17.49 14.83 -1.96
C GLU A 140 16.68 15.32 -3.18
N PHE A 141 16.70 16.63 -3.46
CA PHE A 141 16.12 17.18 -4.68
C PHE A 141 16.79 16.68 -5.96
N ALA A 142 18.12 16.77 -6.03
CA ALA A 142 18.87 16.31 -7.19
C ALA A 142 18.55 14.83 -7.47
N ALA A 143 18.54 13.99 -6.44
CA ALA A 143 18.19 12.58 -6.58
C ALA A 143 16.75 12.34 -7.05
N ALA A 144 15.80 13.17 -6.63
CA ALA A 144 14.41 13.12 -7.11
C ALA A 144 14.31 13.52 -8.59
N PHE A 145 14.95 14.62 -8.99
CA PHE A 145 14.96 15.08 -10.38
C PHE A 145 15.70 14.12 -11.31
N ASP A 146 16.79 13.52 -10.87
CA ASP A 146 17.50 12.47 -11.62
C ASP A 146 16.59 11.27 -11.90
N GLN A 147 15.73 10.90 -10.94
CA GLN A 147 14.76 9.82 -11.13
C GLN A 147 13.65 10.21 -12.11
N ILE A 148 13.15 11.45 -12.03
CA ILE A 148 12.11 11.97 -12.94
C ILE A 148 12.63 12.04 -14.38
N ASN A 149 13.87 12.47 -14.56
CA ASN A 149 14.49 12.70 -15.86
C ASN A 149 15.14 11.46 -16.46
N ARG A 150 15.09 10.30 -15.79
CA ARG A 150 15.58 9.06 -16.39
C ARG A 150 14.74 8.73 -17.63
N PRO A 151 15.36 8.54 -18.81
CA PRO A 151 14.64 8.08 -19.98
C PRO A 151 14.01 6.72 -19.69
N LEU A 152 12.74 6.58 -20.08
CA LEU A 152 11.97 5.33 -20.01
C LEU A 152 12.59 4.24 -20.88
#